data_AF-A0A7K0TSI9-F1
#
_entry.id   AF-A0A7K0TSI9-F1
#
_cell.length_a   1.000
_cell.length_b   1.000
_cell.length_c   1.000
_cell.angle_alpha   90.00
_cell.angle_beta   90.00
_cell.angle_gamma   90.00
#
_symmetry.space_group_name_H-M   'P 1'
#
loop_
_entity.id
_entity.type
_entity.pdbx_description
1 polymer ?
#
loop_
_entity_poly.entity_id
_entity_poly.type
_entity_poly.pdbx_seq_one_letter_code
_entity_poly.pdbx_strand_id
1 'polypeptide(L)'
;MKKIVGALLTLFFIIAPLPVSHAETPVVKIISAPHQMYNGDFRNDDLAQELTPSGRLGQLVYVPASRSKTWVIDASLLDEVIAMTGDYKIASKAVPIGSSIATNWLSQLKKVSYLNDVISLAYGNPDVVLARRLAPSELKAYYSYGKIKLETILGRGVRTAAGTGLNAGTSRINNAQRLSYSNNRKALTRLSKVVTHPDVAELRMKLARLLTPTLDKASRQYFSVNAEAAVLAQTHRLRVNPGKYQITTENAKLPVTVINQFPVDVTVNIDMMANNSRITVFGFTGVRLPANSKTQLELAAQVIAPGETTILAQITDSKAVSIVPSSILKLNATVIDSRVTWFTTGAAILLLLAAITQSVRRVRKGRTNEI
;
A
#
# COMPACT_ATOMS: atom_id res chain seq x y z
N MET A 1 -47.41 52.38 42.85
CA MET A 1 -46.83 51.12 42.32
C MET A 1 -46.26 51.23 40.89
N LYS A 2 -46.86 52.00 39.96
CA LYS A 2 -46.37 52.12 38.56
C LYS A 2 -44.96 52.74 38.40
N LYS A 3 -44.52 53.62 39.32
CA LYS A 3 -43.19 54.28 39.25
C LYS A 3 -42.01 53.39 39.74
N ILE A 4 -42.29 52.37 40.56
CA ILE A 4 -41.26 51.46 41.09
C ILE A 4 -40.95 50.34 40.08
N VAL A 5 -41.96 49.89 39.33
CA VAL A 5 -41.79 48.89 38.26
C VAL A 5 -40.96 49.44 37.10
N GLY A 6 -41.12 50.72 36.76
CA GLY A 6 -40.30 51.38 35.72
C GLY A 6 -38.82 51.48 36.09
N ALA A 7 -38.51 51.79 37.35
CA ALA A 7 -37.13 51.89 37.84
C ALA A 7 -36.41 50.53 37.94
N LEU A 8 -37.15 49.45 38.26
CA LEU A 8 -36.60 48.09 38.26
C LEU A 8 -36.33 47.57 36.84
N LEU A 9 -37.14 47.94 35.85
CA LEU A 9 -36.93 47.52 34.46
C LEU A 9 -35.70 48.19 33.82
N THR A 10 -35.41 49.44 34.18
CA THR A 10 -34.20 50.14 33.71
C THR A 10 -32.91 49.59 34.34
N LEU A 11 -32.96 49.13 35.59
CA LEU A 11 -31.79 48.56 36.26
C LEU A 11 -31.44 47.16 35.72
N PHE A 12 -32.42 46.40 35.26
CA PHE A 12 -32.21 45.07 34.66
C PHE A 12 -31.43 45.13 33.33
N PHE A 13 -31.61 46.19 32.52
CA PHE A 13 -30.86 46.37 31.26
C PHE A 13 -29.42 46.85 31.44
N ILE A 14 -29.05 47.36 32.62
CA ILE A 14 -27.67 47.80 32.91
C ILE A 14 -26.80 46.61 33.41
N ILE A 15 -27.42 45.60 34.01
CA ILE A 15 -26.74 44.45 34.63
C ILE A 15 -26.87 43.16 33.78
N ALA A 16 -27.78 43.13 32.79
CA ALA A 16 -27.87 42.00 31.88
C ALA A 16 -26.55 41.86 31.09
N PRO A 17 -25.86 40.70 31.15
CA PRO A 17 -24.69 40.45 30.32
C PRO A 17 -25.13 40.55 28.87
N LEU A 18 -24.58 41.53 28.15
CA LEU A 18 -24.78 41.65 26.71
C LEU A 18 -24.42 40.30 26.08
N PRO A 19 -25.29 39.74 25.21
CA PRO A 19 -24.92 38.55 24.46
C PRO A 19 -23.66 38.89 23.66
N VAL A 20 -22.55 38.23 23.99
CA VAL A 20 -21.29 38.38 23.26
C VAL A 20 -21.54 37.81 21.87
N SER A 21 -21.82 38.67 20.90
CA SER A 21 -21.87 38.25 19.50
C SER A 21 -20.45 37.87 19.11
N HIS A 22 -20.20 36.57 18.99
CA HIS A 22 -18.98 36.09 18.36
C HIS A 22 -19.14 36.35 16.87
N ALA A 23 -18.49 37.40 16.36
CA ALA A 23 -18.35 37.57 14.92
C ALA A 23 -17.70 36.28 14.37
N GLU A 24 -18.33 35.66 13.37
CA GLU A 24 -17.80 34.47 12.71
C GLU A 24 -16.43 34.83 12.11
N THR A 25 -15.34 34.32 12.70
CA THR A 25 -14.00 34.62 12.21
C THR A 25 -13.86 34.06 10.79
N PRO A 26 -13.45 34.86 9.79
CA PRO A 26 -13.27 34.36 8.43
C PRO A 26 -12.34 33.14 8.39
N VAL A 27 -12.82 32.08 7.73
CA VAL A 27 -12.12 30.81 7.59
C VAL A 27 -11.29 30.83 6.31
N VAL A 28 -9.97 30.65 6.42
CA VAL A 28 -9.05 30.53 5.29
C VAL A 28 -8.67 29.06 5.12
N LYS A 29 -9.02 28.46 3.98
CA LYS A 29 -8.72 27.05 3.68
C LYS A 29 -7.46 26.93 2.82
N ILE A 30 -6.46 26.23 3.34
CA ILE A 30 -5.22 25.89 2.62
C ILE A 30 -5.32 24.43 2.19
N ILE A 31 -5.87 24.24 0.99
CA ILE A 31 -6.11 22.95 0.34
C ILE A 31 -5.78 23.06 -1.16
N SER A 32 -5.34 21.97 -1.77
CA SER A 32 -5.14 21.85 -3.23
C SER A 32 -5.41 20.41 -3.69
N ALA A 33 -5.43 20.18 -4.99
CA ALA A 33 -5.33 18.83 -5.52
C ALA A 33 -3.93 18.24 -5.21
N PRO A 34 -3.78 16.92 -5.06
CA PRO A 34 -2.46 16.29 -4.99
C PRO A 34 -1.62 16.60 -6.23
N HIS A 35 -0.37 17.00 -6.04
CA HIS A 35 0.60 17.27 -7.11
C HIS A 35 1.73 16.23 -7.13
N GLN A 36 2.07 15.67 -5.97
CA GLN A 36 3.10 14.65 -5.83
C GLN A 36 2.55 13.24 -6.00
N MET A 37 3.20 12.45 -6.86
CA MET A 37 2.96 11.02 -7.01
C MET A 37 3.33 10.23 -5.75
N TYR A 38 2.87 8.99 -5.67
CA TYR A 38 3.12 8.09 -4.55
C TYR A 38 4.57 7.57 -4.47
N ASN A 39 5.35 7.73 -5.53
CA ASN A 39 6.79 7.44 -5.55
C ASN A 39 7.65 8.65 -5.09
N GLY A 40 7.05 9.82 -4.83
CA GLY A 40 7.75 11.02 -4.37
C GLY A 40 8.06 12.06 -5.45
N ASP A 41 7.93 11.74 -6.74
CA ASP A 41 8.12 12.73 -7.81
C ASP A 41 6.85 13.58 -7.99
N PHE A 42 7.02 14.81 -8.44
CA PHE A 42 5.92 15.71 -8.81
C PHE A 42 5.43 15.41 -10.22
N ARG A 43 4.12 15.44 -10.43
CA ARG A 43 3.54 15.24 -11.77
C ARG A 43 3.98 16.35 -12.74
N ASN A 44 4.00 17.58 -12.25
CA ASN A 44 4.35 18.82 -12.94
C ASN A 44 4.66 19.93 -11.89
N ASP A 45 4.90 21.15 -12.36
CA ASP A 45 5.20 22.33 -11.53
C ASP A 45 3.96 23.19 -11.20
N ASP A 46 2.74 22.64 -11.35
CA ASP A 46 1.52 23.42 -11.11
C ASP A 46 1.43 23.93 -9.66
N LEU A 47 1.90 23.15 -8.69
CA LEU A 47 2.00 23.59 -7.30
C LEU A 47 2.91 24.81 -7.15
N ALA A 48 4.03 24.89 -7.88
CA ALA A 48 4.90 26.06 -7.84
C ALA A 48 4.15 27.32 -8.26
N GLN A 49 3.31 27.23 -9.30
CA GLN A 49 2.48 28.34 -9.77
C GLN A 49 1.43 28.75 -8.72
N GLU A 50 0.79 27.79 -8.05
CA GLU A 50 -0.18 28.09 -6.99
C GLU A 50 0.43 28.83 -5.80
N LEU A 51 1.71 28.57 -5.49
CA LEU A 51 2.44 29.13 -4.36
C LEU A 51 3.03 30.52 -4.64
N THR A 52 3.09 30.98 -5.89
CA THR A 52 3.54 32.35 -6.21
C THR A 52 2.62 33.40 -5.59
N PRO A 53 3.07 34.65 -5.35
CA PRO A 53 2.21 35.70 -4.78
C PRO A 53 0.90 35.96 -5.54
N SER A 54 0.92 35.82 -6.86
CA SER A 54 -0.26 35.93 -7.72
C SER A 54 -1.07 34.62 -7.83
N GLY A 55 -0.48 33.50 -7.44
CA GLY A 55 -1.10 32.18 -7.45
C GLY A 55 -2.19 32.01 -6.40
N ARG A 56 -3.06 31.02 -6.60
CA ARG A 56 -4.24 30.78 -5.75
C ARG A 56 -3.92 30.61 -4.27
N LEU A 57 -2.87 29.85 -3.93
CA LEU A 57 -2.45 29.65 -2.53
C LEU A 57 -1.62 30.83 -2.03
N GLY A 58 -0.88 31.50 -2.90
CA GLY A 58 -0.14 32.70 -2.53
C GLY A 58 -1.04 33.86 -2.16
N GLN A 59 -2.12 34.11 -2.90
CA GLN A 59 -3.09 35.17 -2.57
C GLN A 59 -3.71 35.03 -1.18
N LEU A 60 -3.79 33.80 -0.65
CA LEU A 60 -4.28 33.53 0.70
C LEU A 60 -3.23 33.81 1.79
N VAL A 61 -1.94 33.71 1.45
CA VAL A 61 -0.80 33.68 2.39
C VAL A 61 0.03 34.95 2.36
N TYR A 62 0.26 35.56 1.19
CA TYR A 62 0.95 36.84 1.01
C TYR A 62 0.01 38.02 1.31
N VAL A 63 -0.55 37.99 2.52
CA VAL A 63 -1.40 39.04 3.09
C VAL A 63 -0.75 39.58 4.38
N PRO A 64 -1.09 40.80 4.82
CA PRO A 64 -0.67 41.29 6.13
C PRO A 64 -1.13 40.35 7.27
N ALA A 65 -0.26 40.16 8.26
CA ALA A 65 -0.60 39.37 9.44
C ALA A 65 -1.73 40.05 10.23
N SER A 66 -2.75 39.28 10.62
CA SER A 66 -3.91 39.72 11.39
C SER A 66 -4.35 38.61 12.34
N ARG A 67 -5.08 38.93 13.43
CA ARG A 67 -5.58 37.96 14.42
C ARG A 67 -7.05 37.58 14.23
N SER A 68 -7.63 37.92 13.09
CA SER A 68 -9.07 37.84 12.85
C SER A 68 -9.47 36.65 11.97
N LYS A 69 -8.65 35.61 11.86
CA LYS A 69 -8.87 34.51 10.91
C LYS A 69 -8.67 33.15 11.56
N THR A 70 -9.41 32.14 11.09
CA THR A 70 -9.15 30.73 11.40
C THR A 70 -8.54 30.04 10.18
N TRP A 71 -7.37 29.43 10.34
CA TRP A 71 -6.71 28.69 9.27
C TRP A 71 -7.13 27.22 9.32
N VAL A 72 -7.64 26.72 8.21
CA VAL A 72 -8.00 25.31 8.05
C VAL A 72 -7.07 24.71 7.00
N ILE A 73 -6.18 23.83 7.42
CA ILE A 73 -5.03 23.41 6.61
C ILE A 73 -5.03 21.90 6.40
N ASP A 74 -4.85 21.48 5.14
CA ASP A 74 -4.53 20.08 4.82
C ASP A 74 -3.02 19.84 4.96
N ALA A 75 -2.65 18.96 5.87
CA ALA A 75 -1.26 18.60 6.11
C ALA A 75 -0.60 17.89 4.91
N SER A 76 -1.37 17.20 4.04
CA SER A 76 -0.74 16.57 2.87
C SER A 76 -0.24 17.58 1.85
N LEU A 77 -0.94 18.72 1.71
CA LEU A 77 -0.46 19.83 0.88
C LEU A 77 0.85 20.38 1.45
N LEU A 78 0.95 20.54 2.77
CA LEU A 78 2.19 21.04 3.38
C LEU A 78 3.35 20.04 3.27
N ASP A 79 3.09 18.73 3.34
CA ASP A 79 4.12 17.70 3.05
C ASP A 79 4.66 17.87 1.62
N GLU A 80 3.79 18.14 0.63
CA GLU A 80 4.21 18.40 -0.76
C GLU A 80 5.02 19.71 -0.88
N VAL A 81 4.59 20.78 -0.21
CA VAL A 81 5.34 22.05 -0.15
C VAL A 81 6.72 21.83 0.48
N ILE A 82 6.83 21.06 1.56
CA ILE A 82 8.10 20.73 2.21
C ILE A 82 8.99 19.92 1.27
N ALA A 83 8.45 18.90 0.60
CA ALA A 83 9.20 18.13 -0.38
C ALA A 83 9.75 19.04 -1.50
N MET A 84 8.97 20.03 -1.95
CA MET A 84 9.42 21.02 -2.94
C MET A 84 10.55 21.92 -2.44
N THR A 85 10.69 22.17 -1.12
CA THR A 85 11.78 23.01 -0.61
C THR A 85 13.16 22.41 -0.85
N GLY A 86 13.27 21.07 -0.97
CA GLY A 86 14.51 20.38 -1.28
C GLY A 86 14.71 20.10 -2.78
N ASP A 87 15.55 19.11 -3.08
CA ASP A 87 15.84 18.64 -4.44
C ASP A 87 14.71 17.74 -4.96
N TYR A 88 13.56 18.33 -5.25
CA TYR A 88 12.43 17.59 -5.79
C TYR A 88 12.59 17.29 -7.30
N LYS A 89 11.89 16.27 -7.76
CA LYS A 89 11.93 15.82 -9.16
C LYS A 89 10.56 15.93 -9.79
N ILE A 90 10.54 16.18 -11.09
CA ILE A 90 9.32 16.17 -11.91
C ILE A 90 9.33 14.92 -12.77
N ALA A 91 8.17 14.29 -12.95
CA ALA A 91 8.00 13.06 -13.73
C ALA A 91 8.52 13.18 -15.18
N SER A 92 8.36 14.36 -15.79
CA SER A 92 8.87 14.66 -17.14
C SER A 92 10.38 14.90 -17.19
N LYS A 93 11.07 14.92 -16.03
CA LYS A 93 12.48 15.29 -15.86
C LYS A 93 12.80 16.74 -16.25
N ALA A 94 11.80 17.61 -16.31
CA ALA A 94 12.00 19.04 -16.42
C ALA A 94 12.75 19.60 -15.21
N VAL A 95 13.45 20.72 -15.39
CA VAL A 95 14.16 21.41 -14.32
C VAL A 95 13.14 22.06 -13.37
N PRO A 96 13.14 21.70 -12.07
CA PRO A 96 12.20 22.25 -11.09
C PRO A 96 12.49 23.72 -10.79
N ILE A 97 11.43 24.53 -10.70
CA ILE A 97 11.52 25.98 -10.37
C ILE A 97 10.99 26.34 -8.98
N GLY A 98 10.44 25.36 -8.26
CA GLY A 98 9.59 25.59 -7.10
C GLY A 98 10.28 25.69 -5.73
N SER A 99 11.58 25.38 -5.61
CA SER A 99 12.24 25.27 -4.30
C SER A 99 12.26 26.60 -3.52
N SER A 100 12.69 27.68 -4.16
CA SER A 100 12.68 29.01 -3.55
C SER A 100 11.24 29.51 -3.30
N ILE A 101 10.33 29.24 -4.23
CA ILE A 101 8.90 29.62 -4.12
C ILE A 101 8.25 28.93 -2.91
N ALA A 102 8.45 27.62 -2.77
CA ALA A 102 7.93 26.83 -1.67
C ALA A 102 8.52 27.27 -0.32
N THR A 103 9.82 27.55 -0.27
CA THR A 103 10.51 28.05 0.93
C THR A 103 9.92 29.38 1.39
N ASN A 104 9.77 30.33 0.45
CA ASN A 104 9.20 31.65 0.74
C ASN A 104 7.73 31.55 1.18
N TRP A 105 6.93 30.74 0.47
CA TRP A 105 5.52 30.57 0.80
C TRP A 105 5.33 29.90 2.16
N LEU A 106 6.11 28.87 2.50
CA LEU A 106 6.02 28.17 3.79
C LEU A 106 6.42 29.09 4.95
N SER A 107 7.48 29.89 4.77
CA SER A 107 7.90 30.89 5.75
C SER A 107 6.80 31.94 5.98
N GLN A 108 6.20 32.44 4.90
CA GLN A 108 5.10 33.39 4.99
C GLN A 108 3.86 32.77 5.66
N LEU A 109 3.48 31.53 5.34
CA LEU A 109 2.36 30.83 5.98
C LEU A 109 2.56 30.75 7.49
N LYS A 110 3.76 30.34 7.94
CA LYS A 110 4.09 30.27 9.37
C LYS A 110 3.95 31.63 10.04
N LYS A 111 4.44 32.70 9.41
CA LYS A 111 4.33 34.07 9.91
C LYS A 111 2.88 34.53 10.05
N VAL A 112 2.05 34.37 9.00
CA VAL A 112 0.67 34.89 9.01
C VAL A 112 -0.29 34.05 9.84
N SER A 113 0.00 32.77 10.05
CA SER A 113 -0.82 31.89 10.91
C SER A 113 -0.41 31.91 12.38
N TYR A 114 0.75 32.47 12.73
CA TYR A 114 1.36 32.38 14.07
C TYR A 114 0.43 32.75 15.23
N LEU A 115 -0.36 33.81 15.10
CA LEU A 115 -1.25 34.32 16.17
C LEU A 115 -2.72 33.91 16.00
N ASN A 116 -3.02 33.07 15.01
CA ASN A 116 -4.38 32.65 14.68
C ASN A 116 -4.65 31.22 15.14
N ASP A 117 -5.93 30.88 15.19
CA ASP A 117 -6.37 29.49 15.33
C ASP A 117 -6.03 28.71 14.07
N VAL A 118 -5.50 27.50 14.28
CA VAL A 118 -5.16 26.56 13.20
C VAL A 118 -5.88 25.25 13.46
N ILE A 119 -6.62 24.80 12.44
CA ILE A 119 -7.38 23.55 12.43
C ILE A 119 -6.80 22.65 11.33
N SER A 120 -6.36 21.47 11.72
CA SER A 120 -5.90 20.42 10.80
C SER A 120 -7.08 19.64 10.23
N LEU A 121 -7.12 19.52 8.90
CA LEU A 121 -8.00 18.60 8.19
C LEU A 121 -7.50 17.15 8.32
N ALA A 122 -8.35 16.18 7.96
CA ALA A 122 -7.85 14.83 7.72
C ALA A 122 -6.81 14.86 6.60
N TYR A 123 -5.68 14.15 6.77
CA TYR A 123 -4.60 14.11 5.78
C TYR A 123 -5.13 13.78 4.38
N GLY A 124 -4.84 14.62 3.38
CA GLY A 124 -5.34 14.43 2.01
C GLY A 124 -6.75 14.96 1.76
N ASN A 125 -7.36 15.62 2.74
CA ASN A 125 -8.72 16.16 2.72
C ASN A 125 -9.73 15.21 2.05
N PRO A 126 -9.88 13.95 2.53
CA PRO A 126 -10.80 12.99 1.95
C PRO A 126 -12.25 13.43 2.13
N ASP A 127 -13.14 13.04 1.21
CA ASP A 127 -14.59 13.08 1.43
C ASP A 127 -14.92 12.23 2.67
N VAL A 128 -15.29 12.92 3.75
CA VAL A 128 -15.48 12.34 5.07
C VAL A 128 -16.64 11.34 5.10
N VAL A 129 -17.70 11.58 4.33
CA VAL A 129 -18.87 10.69 4.27
C VAL A 129 -18.47 9.40 3.57
N LEU A 130 -17.77 9.51 2.44
CA LEU A 130 -17.29 8.36 1.69
C LEU A 130 -16.22 7.58 2.48
N ALA A 131 -15.24 8.28 3.05
CA ALA A 131 -14.18 7.66 3.85
C ALA A 131 -14.75 6.93 5.07
N ARG A 132 -15.77 7.49 5.75
CA ARG A 132 -16.45 6.83 6.86
C ARG A 132 -17.13 5.53 6.43
N ARG A 133 -17.74 5.51 5.24
CA ARG A 133 -18.40 4.32 4.68
C ARG A 133 -17.39 3.24 4.27
N LEU A 134 -16.30 3.62 3.62
CA LEU A 134 -15.31 2.67 3.09
C LEU A 134 -14.32 2.17 4.17
N ALA A 135 -13.94 3.05 5.09
CA ALA A 135 -12.80 2.86 5.96
C ALA A 135 -12.89 3.71 7.26
N PRO A 136 -13.83 3.41 8.17
CA PRO A 136 -14.06 4.24 9.36
C PRO A 136 -12.85 4.31 10.31
N SER A 137 -12.07 3.23 10.43
CA SER A 137 -10.83 3.22 11.22
C SER A 137 -9.72 4.05 10.58
N GLU A 138 -9.59 4.02 9.25
CA GLU A 138 -8.61 4.87 8.55
C GLU A 138 -8.95 6.35 8.68
N LEU A 139 -10.24 6.71 8.61
CA LEU A 139 -10.62 8.11 8.75
C LEU A 139 -10.13 8.70 10.08
N LYS A 140 -10.22 7.93 11.18
CA LYS A 140 -9.64 8.34 12.47
C LYS A 140 -8.12 8.49 12.37
N ALA A 141 -7.44 7.56 11.71
CA ALA A 141 -6.00 7.63 11.47
C ALA A 141 -5.60 8.84 10.63
N TYR A 142 -6.37 9.19 9.59
CA TYR A 142 -6.11 10.35 8.73
C TYR A 142 -6.23 11.68 9.50
N TYR A 143 -7.20 11.81 10.41
CA TYR A 143 -7.27 12.98 11.31
C TYR A 143 -6.09 13.04 12.27
N SER A 144 -5.75 11.91 12.90
CA SER A 144 -4.62 11.86 13.85
C SER A 144 -3.30 12.19 13.15
N TYR A 145 -3.05 11.57 11.99
CA TYR A 145 -1.84 11.77 11.21
C TYR A 145 -1.75 13.19 10.66
N GLY A 146 -2.85 13.71 10.10
CA GLY A 146 -2.90 15.10 9.62
C GLY A 146 -2.65 16.11 10.74
N LYS A 147 -3.20 15.88 11.95
CA LYS A 147 -2.92 16.72 13.12
C LYS A 147 -1.43 16.69 13.47
N ILE A 148 -0.87 15.50 13.70
CA ILE A 148 0.54 15.33 14.09
C ILE A 148 1.47 15.99 13.07
N LYS A 149 1.25 15.74 11.78
CA LYS A 149 2.02 16.35 10.69
C LYS A 149 1.94 17.87 10.74
N LEU A 150 0.74 18.44 10.83
CA LEU A 150 0.60 19.90 10.87
C LEU A 150 1.27 20.53 12.09
N GLU A 151 1.18 19.89 13.26
CA GLU A 151 1.85 20.34 14.49
C GLU A 151 3.37 20.32 14.32
N THR A 152 3.92 19.24 13.75
CA THR A 152 5.35 19.13 13.44
C THR A 152 5.80 20.23 12.47
N ILE A 153 5.02 20.48 11.42
CA ILE A 153 5.38 21.45 10.37
C ILE A 153 5.35 22.88 10.91
N LEU A 154 4.34 23.23 11.70
CA LEU A 154 4.16 24.59 12.23
C LEU A 154 4.92 24.83 13.55
N GLY A 155 5.39 23.77 14.23
CA GLY A 155 6.07 23.87 15.52
C GLY A 155 5.16 24.34 16.66
N ARG A 156 3.85 24.08 16.56
CA ARG A 156 2.83 24.50 17.54
C ARG A 156 1.64 23.54 17.56
N GLY A 157 0.89 23.55 18.66
CA GLY A 157 -0.36 22.80 18.76
C GLY A 157 -1.44 23.30 17.80
N VAL A 158 -2.24 22.37 17.27
CA VAL A 158 -3.37 22.67 16.37
C VAL A 158 -4.62 21.91 16.79
N ARG A 159 -5.79 22.42 16.39
CA ARG A 159 -7.08 21.75 16.60
C ARG A 159 -7.34 20.77 15.46
N THR A 160 -8.22 19.79 15.67
CA THR A 160 -8.66 18.87 14.62
C THR A 160 -10.00 19.29 14.04
N ALA A 161 -10.19 19.10 12.73
CA ALA A 161 -11.47 19.26 12.05
C ALA A 161 -12.42 18.05 12.22
N ALA A 162 -12.05 17.04 13.00
CA ALA A 162 -12.90 15.89 13.24
C ALA A 162 -14.23 16.33 13.89
N GLY A 163 -15.35 16.00 13.24
CA GLY A 163 -16.69 16.31 13.74
C GLY A 163 -17.15 17.77 13.54
N THR A 164 -16.32 18.65 12.98
CA THR A 164 -16.66 20.08 12.82
C THR A 164 -17.37 20.42 11.52
N GLY A 165 -17.41 19.49 10.55
CA GLY A 165 -17.98 19.75 9.21
C GLY A 165 -17.10 20.63 8.30
N LEU A 166 -15.89 21.01 8.73
CA LEU A 166 -15.01 21.91 7.97
C LEU A 166 -14.39 21.27 6.71
N ASN A 167 -14.32 19.93 6.65
CA ASN A 167 -13.94 19.19 5.45
C ASN A 167 -15.05 19.36 4.41
N ALA A 168 -14.74 20.00 3.30
CA ALA A 168 -15.73 20.34 2.28
C ALA A 168 -15.54 19.50 1.03
N GLY A 169 -16.67 19.02 0.47
CA GLY A 169 -16.75 18.47 -0.88
C GLY A 169 -17.11 16.98 -0.94
N THR A 170 -17.62 16.58 -2.10
CA THR A 170 -18.00 15.20 -2.41
C THR A 170 -17.04 14.60 -3.43
N SER A 171 -16.46 13.45 -3.12
CA SER A 171 -15.56 12.76 -4.02
C SER A 171 -16.35 12.12 -5.17
N ARG A 172 -15.91 12.38 -6.39
CA ARG A 172 -16.54 11.85 -7.62
C ARG A 172 -15.84 10.60 -8.15
N ILE A 173 -15.28 9.77 -7.26
CA ILE A 173 -14.68 8.49 -7.64
C ILE A 173 -15.74 7.45 -8.05
N ASN A 174 -15.44 6.67 -9.09
CA ASN A 174 -16.30 5.59 -9.58
C ASN A 174 -16.12 4.30 -8.76
N ASN A 175 -16.91 3.26 -9.06
CA ASN A 175 -16.85 1.99 -8.33
C ASN A 175 -15.50 1.27 -8.45
N ALA A 176 -14.86 1.29 -9.62
CA ALA A 176 -13.54 0.69 -9.82
C ALA A 176 -12.48 1.38 -8.96
N GLN A 177 -12.52 2.71 -8.86
CA GLN A 177 -11.62 3.50 -8.01
C GLN A 177 -11.86 3.25 -6.51
N ARG A 178 -13.12 3.10 -6.08
CA ARG A 178 -13.47 2.70 -4.70
C ARG A 178 -12.92 1.31 -4.35
N LEU A 179 -13.03 0.38 -5.30
CA LEU A 179 -12.50 -0.98 -5.16
C LEU A 179 -10.97 -0.96 -5.09
N SER A 180 -10.31 -0.23 -6.00
CA SER A 180 -8.85 -0.06 -6.01
C SER A 180 -8.35 0.54 -4.69
N TYR A 181 -8.95 1.63 -4.20
CA TYR A 181 -8.64 2.20 -2.87
C TYR A 181 -8.78 1.15 -1.75
N SER A 182 -9.88 0.39 -1.75
CA SER A 182 -10.15 -0.62 -0.73
C SER A 182 -9.14 -1.76 -0.75
N ASN A 183 -8.75 -2.22 -1.95
CA ASN A 183 -7.76 -3.28 -2.14
C ASN A 183 -6.37 -2.82 -1.72
N ASN A 184 -5.96 -1.62 -2.14
CA ASN A 184 -4.69 -1.00 -1.78
C ASN A 184 -4.55 -0.82 -0.27
N ARG A 185 -5.59 -0.28 0.37
CA ARG A 185 -5.66 -0.15 1.83
C ARG A 185 -5.52 -1.49 2.54
N LYS A 186 -6.27 -2.51 2.10
CA LYS A 186 -6.21 -3.86 2.69
C LYS A 186 -4.82 -4.46 2.54
N ALA A 187 -4.19 -4.32 1.37
CA ALA A 187 -2.84 -4.81 1.13
C ALA A 187 -1.83 -4.18 2.11
N LEU A 188 -1.83 -2.85 2.26
CA LEU A 188 -0.95 -2.17 3.21
C LEU A 188 -1.26 -2.51 4.67
N THR A 189 -2.54 -2.68 5.02
CA THR A 189 -2.94 -3.09 6.38
C THR A 189 -2.42 -4.48 6.71
N ARG A 190 -2.47 -5.42 5.75
CA ARG A 190 -1.96 -6.79 5.94
C ARG A 190 -0.44 -6.79 6.02
N LEU A 191 0.23 -6.02 5.14
CA LEU A 191 1.68 -5.84 5.20
C LEU A 191 2.14 -5.24 6.54
N SER A 192 1.43 -4.22 7.04
CA SER A 192 1.77 -3.57 8.32
C SER A 192 1.62 -4.46 9.55
N LYS A 193 1.01 -5.64 9.43
CA LYS A 193 0.95 -6.61 10.54
C LYS A 193 2.30 -7.27 10.81
N VAL A 194 3.14 -7.39 9.80
CA VAL A 194 4.44 -8.08 9.88
C VAL A 194 5.63 -7.17 9.59
N VAL A 195 5.39 -6.03 8.92
CA VAL A 195 6.40 -5.02 8.62
C VAL A 195 6.05 -3.72 9.34
N THR A 196 6.77 -3.41 10.41
CA THR A 196 6.67 -2.14 11.11
C THR A 196 7.71 -1.17 10.54
N HIS A 197 7.34 -0.41 9.49
CA HIS A 197 8.23 0.55 8.83
C HIS A 197 7.49 1.84 8.44
N PRO A 198 8.11 3.04 8.60
CA PRO A 198 7.49 4.31 8.25
C PRO A 198 6.93 4.39 6.83
N ASP A 199 7.65 3.89 5.82
CA ASP A 199 7.18 3.89 4.42
C ASP A 199 5.79 3.24 4.23
N VAL A 200 5.53 2.12 4.91
CA VAL A 200 4.24 1.41 4.79
C VAL A 200 3.13 2.24 5.44
N ALA A 201 3.42 2.83 6.61
CA ALA A 201 2.48 3.67 7.33
C ALA A 201 2.16 4.95 6.55
N GLU A 202 3.18 5.62 6.03
CA GLU A 202 3.04 6.85 5.25
C GLU A 202 2.28 6.61 3.95
N LEU A 203 2.61 5.54 3.20
CA LEU A 203 1.90 5.19 1.98
C LEU A 203 0.40 4.93 2.25
N ARG A 204 0.08 4.28 3.38
CA ARG A 204 -1.31 4.04 3.80
C ARG A 204 -2.05 5.34 4.11
N MET A 205 -1.39 6.33 4.71
CA MET A 205 -1.96 7.66 4.95
C MET A 205 -2.15 8.43 3.64
N LYS A 206 -1.17 8.36 2.73
CA LYS A 206 -1.24 9.00 1.41
C LYS A 206 -2.43 8.52 0.58
N LEU A 207 -2.93 7.29 0.76
CA LEU A 207 -4.13 6.79 0.05
C LEU A 207 -5.38 7.65 0.29
N ALA A 208 -5.45 8.42 1.38
CA ALA A 208 -6.54 9.35 1.64
C ALA A 208 -6.71 10.38 0.51
N ARG A 209 -5.61 10.75 -0.16
CA ARG A 209 -5.61 11.68 -1.31
C ARG A 209 -6.46 11.19 -2.48
N LEU A 210 -6.71 9.87 -2.60
CA LEU A 210 -7.63 9.33 -3.63
C LEU A 210 -9.10 9.65 -3.36
N LEU A 211 -9.44 9.92 -2.11
CA LEU A 211 -10.81 10.22 -1.69
C LEU A 211 -11.11 11.72 -1.68
N THR A 212 -10.15 12.57 -2.04
CA THR A 212 -10.33 14.02 -2.01
C THR A 212 -11.34 14.50 -3.07
N PRO A 213 -12.14 15.54 -2.78
CA PRO A 213 -13.06 16.13 -3.76
C PRO A 213 -12.36 17.07 -4.76
N THR A 214 -11.09 17.44 -4.54
CA THR A 214 -10.34 18.40 -5.37
C THR A 214 -9.82 17.81 -6.69
N LEU A 215 -9.78 16.49 -6.83
CA LEU A 215 -9.31 15.83 -8.05
C LEU A 215 -10.34 15.91 -9.17
N ASP A 216 -9.92 16.36 -10.35
CA ASP A 216 -10.69 16.25 -11.60
C ASP A 216 -10.76 14.80 -12.13
N LYS A 217 -11.52 14.54 -13.21
CA LYS A 217 -11.70 13.19 -13.76
C LYS A 217 -10.39 12.53 -14.22
N ALA A 218 -9.53 13.26 -14.94
CA ALA A 218 -8.27 12.75 -15.45
C ALA A 218 -7.27 12.50 -14.31
N SER A 219 -7.18 13.44 -13.37
CA SER A 219 -6.31 13.34 -12.19
C SER A 219 -6.75 12.20 -11.26
N ARG A 220 -8.05 11.96 -11.06
CA ARG A 220 -8.54 10.77 -10.33
C ARG A 220 -8.06 9.47 -10.96
N GLN A 221 -8.13 9.35 -12.28
CA GLN A 221 -7.66 8.15 -12.98
C GLN A 221 -6.14 7.99 -12.82
N TYR A 222 -5.39 9.06 -13.05
CA TYR A 222 -3.93 9.08 -12.95
C TYR A 222 -3.46 8.65 -11.55
N PHE A 223 -3.94 9.29 -10.49
CA PHE A 223 -3.52 8.99 -9.12
C PHE A 223 -3.99 7.62 -8.65
N SER A 224 -5.12 7.10 -9.15
CA SER A 224 -5.57 5.74 -8.82
C SER A 224 -4.57 4.69 -9.33
N VAL A 225 -4.13 4.81 -10.59
CA VAL A 225 -3.12 3.92 -11.18
C VAL A 225 -1.76 4.09 -10.51
N ASN A 226 -1.36 5.33 -10.23
CA ASN A 226 -0.10 5.62 -9.56
C ASN A 226 -0.04 5.06 -8.13
N ALA A 227 -1.15 5.13 -7.38
CA ALA A 227 -1.27 4.55 -6.05
C ALA A 227 -1.16 3.02 -6.09
N GLU A 228 -1.84 2.38 -7.05
CA GLU A 228 -1.77 0.93 -7.23
C GLU A 228 -0.35 0.46 -7.54
N ALA A 229 0.36 1.15 -8.43
CA ALA A 229 1.76 0.85 -8.73
C ALA A 229 2.66 0.99 -7.48
N ALA A 230 2.47 2.04 -6.68
CA ALA A 230 3.24 2.24 -5.45
C ALA A 230 2.96 1.18 -4.38
N VAL A 231 1.69 0.79 -4.21
CA VAL A 231 1.31 -0.29 -3.29
C VAL A 231 1.86 -1.63 -3.75
N LEU A 232 1.78 -1.92 -5.05
CA LEU A 232 2.37 -3.13 -5.62
C LEU A 232 3.89 -3.17 -5.37
N ALA A 233 4.60 -2.08 -5.67
CA ALA A 233 6.03 -1.96 -5.39
C ALA A 233 6.34 -2.21 -3.91
N GLN A 234 5.55 -1.64 -2.99
CA GLN A 234 5.74 -1.84 -1.56
C GLN A 234 5.48 -3.30 -1.14
N THR A 235 4.43 -3.94 -1.64
CA THR A 235 4.16 -5.35 -1.34
C THR A 235 5.18 -6.30 -1.97
N HIS A 236 5.77 -5.94 -3.12
CA HIS A 236 6.78 -6.75 -3.79
C HIS A 236 8.13 -6.81 -3.04
N ARG A 237 8.36 -5.88 -2.09
CA ARG A 237 9.54 -5.89 -1.22
C ARG A 237 9.61 -7.13 -0.32
N LEU A 238 8.47 -7.75 -0.03
CA LEU A 238 8.39 -9.02 0.69
C LEU A 238 7.76 -10.06 -0.23
N ARG A 239 8.50 -11.07 -0.65
CA ARG A 239 7.99 -12.05 -1.62
C ARG A 239 8.76 -13.36 -1.60
N VAL A 240 8.11 -14.41 -2.10
CA VAL A 240 8.82 -15.61 -2.55
C VAL A 240 9.31 -15.35 -3.97
N ASN A 241 10.52 -15.78 -4.30
CA ASN A 241 11.03 -15.65 -5.66
C ASN A 241 10.34 -16.69 -6.55
N PRO A 242 9.73 -16.30 -7.68
CA PRO A 242 9.18 -17.27 -8.62
C PRO A 242 10.31 -18.15 -9.18
N GLY A 243 9.98 -19.38 -9.52
CA GLY A 243 10.99 -20.37 -9.93
C GLY A 243 10.43 -21.42 -10.89
N LYS A 244 11.35 -22.07 -11.61
CA LYS A 244 11.09 -23.26 -12.43
C LYS A 244 11.98 -24.39 -11.93
N TYR A 245 11.41 -25.56 -11.66
CA TYR A 245 12.12 -26.71 -11.11
C TYR A 245 11.86 -27.96 -11.93
N GLN A 246 12.92 -28.71 -12.21
CA GLN A 246 12.86 -30.05 -12.78
C GLN A 246 13.07 -31.06 -11.65
N ILE A 247 12.20 -32.07 -11.58
CA ILE A 247 12.25 -33.10 -10.54
C ILE A 247 12.39 -34.47 -11.18
N THR A 248 13.48 -35.16 -10.85
CA THR A 248 13.83 -36.48 -11.38
C THR A 248 13.74 -37.59 -10.32
N THR A 249 13.54 -37.23 -9.04
CA THR A 249 13.42 -38.17 -7.91
C THR A 249 12.05 -38.08 -7.25
N GLU A 250 11.59 -39.17 -6.64
CA GLU A 250 10.31 -39.21 -5.91
C GLU A 250 10.27 -38.20 -4.76
N ASN A 251 11.38 -38.09 -4.02
CA ASN A 251 11.56 -37.10 -2.97
C ASN A 251 12.62 -36.09 -3.41
N ALA A 252 12.27 -34.81 -3.45
CA ALA A 252 13.16 -33.74 -3.86
C ALA A 252 13.15 -32.60 -2.85
N LYS A 253 14.32 -31.97 -2.69
CA LYS A 253 14.49 -30.75 -1.88
C LYS A 253 14.73 -29.58 -2.82
N LEU A 254 13.74 -28.71 -2.96
CA LEU A 254 13.78 -27.59 -3.89
C LEU A 254 14.24 -26.32 -3.16
N PRO A 255 15.26 -25.61 -3.66
CA PRO A 255 15.67 -24.35 -3.05
C PRO A 255 14.68 -23.24 -3.41
N VAL A 256 13.96 -22.74 -2.41
CA VAL A 256 13.00 -21.63 -2.56
C VAL A 256 13.56 -20.40 -1.87
N THR A 257 13.80 -19.34 -2.63
CA THR A 257 14.29 -18.07 -2.08
C THR A 257 13.14 -17.18 -1.65
N VAL A 258 13.18 -16.69 -0.42
CA VAL A 258 12.27 -15.70 0.14
C VAL A 258 13.04 -14.40 0.35
N ILE A 259 12.46 -13.29 -0.05
CA ILE A 259 13.14 -12.00 -0.12
C ILE A 259 12.44 -11.03 0.82
N ASN A 260 13.23 -10.36 1.66
CA ASN A 260 12.81 -9.23 2.47
C ASN A 260 13.67 -8.01 2.11
N GLN A 261 13.08 -7.01 1.44
CA GLN A 261 13.73 -5.74 1.09
C GLN A 261 13.32 -4.61 2.06
N PHE A 262 12.78 -4.95 3.23
CA PHE A 262 12.56 -3.99 4.31
C PHE A 262 13.78 -3.94 5.22
N PRO A 263 14.12 -2.75 5.78
CA PRO A 263 15.23 -2.60 6.72
C PRO A 263 14.82 -3.05 8.14
N VAL A 264 13.85 -3.95 8.27
CA VAL A 264 13.39 -4.53 9.53
C VAL A 264 13.25 -6.03 9.37
N ASP A 265 13.46 -6.75 10.47
CA ASP A 265 13.23 -8.19 10.52
C ASP A 265 11.74 -8.50 10.41
N VAL A 266 11.41 -9.57 9.69
CA VAL A 266 10.04 -10.00 9.42
C VAL A 266 9.90 -11.47 9.77
N THR A 267 8.85 -11.85 10.49
CA THR A 267 8.53 -13.26 10.77
C THR A 267 7.21 -13.62 10.14
N VAL A 268 7.19 -14.67 9.30
CA VAL A 268 6.03 -15.06 8.49
C VAL A 268 5.88 -16.57 8.36
N ASN A 269 4.68 -17.00 8.00
CA ASN A 269 4.41 -18.33 7.46
C ASN A 269 4.40 -18.27 5.93
N ILE A 270 4.64 -19.41 5.29
CA ILE A 270 4.63 -19.54 3.83
C ILE A 270 3.82 -20.79 3.49
N ASP A 271 2.59 -20.59 3.06
CA ASP A 271 1.70 -21.65 2.64
C ASP A 271 2.01 -22.04 1.18
N MET A 272 2.08 -23.34 0.93
CA MET A 272 2.40 -23.90 -0.38
C MET A 272 1.23 -24.75 -0.85
N MET A 273 0.63 -24.39 -1.98
CA MET A 273 -0.53 -25.10 -2.52
C MET A 273 -0.25 -25.55 -3.95
N ALA A 274 -0.17 -26.86 -4.17
CA ALA A 274 -0.09 -27.44 -5.50
C ALA A 274 -1.44 -27.30 -6.21
N ASN A 275 -1.41 -27.03 -7.51
CA ASN A 275 -2.63 -26.93 -8.33
C ASN A 275 -3.22 -28.28 -8.75
N ASN A 276 -2.57 -29.39 -8.40
CA ASN A 276 -3.02 -30.75 -8.68
C ASN A 276 -2.45 -31.73 -7.63
N SER A 277 -2.84 -33.00 -7.71
CA SER A 277 -2.42 -34.07 -6.79
C SER A 277 -1.14 -34.81 -7.22
N ARG A 278 -0.41 -34.33 -8.23
CA ARG A 278 0.82 -35.00 -8.72
C ARG A 278 2.00 -34.78 -7.79
N ILE A 279 1.97 -33.71 -7.01
CA ILE A 279 3.05 -33.34 -6.08
C ILE A 279 2.44 -32.92 -4.75
N THR A 280 2.94 -33.50 -3.67
CA THR A 280 2.66 -33.04 -2.30
C THR A 280 3.79 -32.15 -1.83
N VAL A 281 3.44 -31.00 -1.24
CA VAL A 281 4.39 -30.04 -0.67
C VAL A 281 3.89 -29.54 0.68
N PHE A 282 4.84 -29.13 1.52
CA PHE A 282 4.55 -28.56 2.83
C PHE A 282 5.01 -27.11 2.89
N GLY A 283 4.23 -26.27 3.60
CA GLY A 283 4.59 -24.89 3.87
C GLY A 283 5.66 -24.75 4.94
N PHE A 284 6.00 -23.51 5.26
CA PHE A 284 6.95 -23.16 6.31
C PHE A 284 6.26 -22.31 7.39
N THR A 285 6.55 -22.57 8.66
CA THR A 285 5.98 -21.83 9.78
C THR A 285 7.07 -21.08 10.56
N GLY A 286 6.80 -19.85 10.96
CA GLY A 286 7.72 -19.07 11.81
C GLY A 286 9.06 -18.72 11.14
N VAL A 287 9.06 -18.53 9.82
CA VAL A 287 10.27 -18.17 9.08
C VAL A 287 10.68 -16.75 9.44
N ARG A 288 11.84 -16.62 10.08
CA ARG A 288 12.47 -15.31 10.32
C ARG A 288 13.27 -14.89 9.10
N LEU A 289 12.93 -13.72 8.56
CA LEU A 289 13.58 -13.06 7.44
C LEU A 289 14.28 -11.80 7.98
N PRO A 290 15.62 -11.79 8.05
CA PRO A 290 16.36 -10.61 8.48
C PRO A 290 16.10 -9.40 7.58
N ALA A 291 16.38 -8.20 8.09
CA ALA A 291 16.35 -6.97 7.30
C ALA A 291 17.21 -7.09 6.02
N ASN A 292 16.68 -6.61 4.89
CA ASN A 292 17.36 -6.57 3.58
C ASN A 292 18.00 -7.90 3.14
N SER A 293 17.35 -9.04 3.43
CA SER A 293 17.90 -10.37 3.19
C SER A 293 17.25 -11.13 2.03
N LYS A 294 17.96 -12.16 1.59
CA LYS A 294 17.42 -13.26 0.77
C LYS A 294 17.67 -14.56 1.54
N THR A 295 16.60 -15.23 1.97
CA THR A 295 16.67 -16.47 2.74
C THR A 295 16.30 -17.64 1.83
N GLN A 296 17.16 -18.66 1.77
CA GLN A 296 16.88 -19.89 1.02
C GLN A 296 16.27 -20.93 1.96
N LEU A 297 15.12 -21.49 1.56
CA LEU A 297 14.40 -22.53 2.27
C LEU A 297 14.41 -23.82 1.43
N GLU A 298 14.52 -24.97 2.09
CA GLU A 298 14.44 -26.28 1.43
C GLU A 298 12.98 -26.76 1.41
N LEU A 299 12.31 -26.62 0.27
CA LEU A 299 10.96 -27.13 0.07
C LEU A 299 11.02 -28.63 -0.22
N ALA A 300 10.52 -29.43 0.71
CA ALA A 300 10.32 -30.86 0.48
C ALA A 300 9.12 -31.07 -0.46
N ALA A 301 9.39 -31.71 -1.59
CA ALA A 301 8.39 -32.09 -2.58
C ALA A 301 8.40 -33.60 -2.78
N GLN A 302 7.22 -34.21 -2.66
CA GLN A 302 7.00 -35.62 -2.96
C GLN A 302 6.22 -35.75 -4.26
N VAL A 303 6.83 -36.39 -5.26
CA VAL A 303 6.22 -36.65 -6.56
C VAL A 303 5.41 -37.94 -6.49
N ILE A 304 4.13 -37.82 -6.80
CA ILE A 304 3.17 -38.92 -6.88
C ILE A 304 3.02 -39.40 -8.34
N ALA A 305 3.09 -38.46 -9.31
CA ALA A 305 2.98 -38.79 -10.72
C ALA A 305 3.81 -37.84 -11.61
N PRO A 306 4.30 -38.29 -12.78
CA PRO A 306 4.95 -37.44 -13.76
C PRO A 306 4.03 -36.32 -14.28
N GLY A 307 4.64 -35.22 -14.74
CA GLY A 307 3.98 -34.12 -15.43
C GLY A 307 4.24 -32.75 -14.83
N GLU A 308 3.64 -31.73 -15.44
CA GLU A 308 3.73 -30.34 -14.98
C GLU A 308 2.76 -30.04 -13.83
N THR A 309 3.22 -29.24 -12.87
CA THR A 309 2.47 -28.77 -11.71
C THR A 309 2.88 -27.34 -11.40
N THR A 310 1.96 -26.55 -10.86
CA THR A 310 2.25 -25.21 -10.34
C THR A 310 1.96 -25.17 -8.85
N ILE A 311 2.88 -24.62 -8.07
CA ILE A 311 2.70 -24.35 -6.65
C ILE A 311 2.48 -22.85 -6.47
N LEU A 312 1.40 -22.48 -5.80
CA LEU A 312 1.17 -21.15 -5.28
C LEU A 312 1.84 -21.04 -3.91
N ALA A 313 2.84 -20.16 -3.81
CA ALA A 313 3.53 -19.82 -2.58
C ALA A 313 2.92 -18.53 -2.01
N GLN A 314 2.25 -18.63 -0.88
CA GLN A 314 1.53 -17.53 -0.25
C GLN A 314 2.14 -17.21 1.13
N ILE A 315 2.67 -16.00 1.29
CA ILE A 315 3.15 -15.54 2.60
C ILE A 315 1.95 -15.14 3.46
N THR A 316 1.86 -15.68 4.67
CA THR A 316 0.78 -15.47 5.63
C THR A 316 1.27 -15.05 7.01
N ASP A 317 0.40 -14.39 7.78
CA ASP A 317 0.65 -14.10 9.20
C ASP A 317 0.42 -15.35 10.06
N SER A 318 0.66 -15.24 11.37
CA SER A 318 0.41 -16.34 12.32
C SER A 318 -1.05 -16.79 12.40
N LYS A 319 -1.98 -16.05 11.79
CA LYS A 319 -3.42 -16.33 11.72
C LYS A 319 -3.86 -16.77 10.32
N ALA A 320 -2.93 -17.20 9.47
CA ALA A 320 -3.17 -17.64 8.09
C ALA A 320 -3.77 -16.56 7.16
N VAL A 321 -3.60 -15.28 7.49
CA VAL A 321 -4.06 -14.18 6.61
C VAL A 321 -2.95 -13.86 5.61
N SER A 322 -3.29 -13.89 4.31
CA SER A 322 -2.40 -13.48 3.20
C SER A 322 -1.86 -12.06 3.37
N ILE A 323 -0.54 -11.91 3.32
CA ILE A 323 0.14 -10.62 3.54
C ILE A 323 0.41 -9.92 2.20
N VAL A 324 1.00 -10.64 1.25
CA VAL A 324 1.43 -10.14 -0.06
C VAL A 324 0.86 -11.01 -1.19
N PRO A 325 0.90 -10.58 -2.47
CA PRO A 325 0.49 -11.43 -3.58
C PRO A 325 1.25 -12.77 -3.62
N SER A 326 0.54 -13.84 -4.00
CA SER A 326 1.13 -15.17 -4.16
C SER A 326 2.19 -15.20 -5.27
N SER A 327 3.23 -15.99 -5.07
CA SER A 327 4.24 -16.28 -6.10
C SER A 327 4.03 -17.67 -6.70
N ILE A 328 4.44 -17.86 -7.95
CA ILE A 328 4.23 -19.10 -8.70
C ILE A 328 5.58 -19.84 -8.82
N LEU A 329 5.60 -21.11 -8.40
CA LEU A 329 6.68 -22.04 -8.66
C LEU A 329 6.19 -23.07 -9.68
N LYS A 330 6.86 -23.17 -10.83
CA LYS A 330 6.53 -24.15 -11.89
C LYS A 330 7.39 -25.38 -11.72
N LEU A 331 6.79 -26.54 -11.57
CA LEU A 331 7.46 -27.82 -11.35
C LEU A 331 7.16 -28.73 -12.53
N ASN A 332 8.17 -29.44 -13.03
CA ASN A 332 8.01 -30.51 -14.00
C ASN A 332 8.67 -31.78 -13.46
N ALA A 333 7.86 -32.80 -13.23
CA ALA A 333 8.32 -34.08 -12.69
C ALA A 333 8.41 -35.13 -13.79
N THR A 334 9.57 -35.77 -13.91
CA THR A 334 9.82 -36.86 -14.88
C THR A 334 10.14 -38.18 -14.18
N VAL A 335 9.76 -38.31 -12.91
CA VAL A 335 10.05 -39.49 -12.07
C VAL A 335 9.29 -40.69 -12.61
N ILE A 336 10.00 -41.74 -13.01
CA ILE A 336 9.41 -43.02 -13.40
C ILE A 336 9.25 -43.85 -12.11
N ASP A 337 8.06 -44.39 -11.88
CA ASP A 337 7.79 -45.27 -10.74
C ASP A 337 8.79 -46.45 -10.73
N SER A 338 9.48 -46.64 -9.61
CA SER A 338 10.46 -47.72 -9.42
C SER A 338 9.86 -49.11 -9.68
N ARG A 339 8.56 -49.30 -9.42
CA ARG A 339 7.84 -50.53 -9.71
C ARG A 339 7.76 -50.78 -11.21
N VAL A 340 7.45 -49.74 -11.99
CA VAL A 340 7.37 -49.83 -13.46
C VAL A 340 8.74 -50.15 -14.05
N THR A 341 9.80 -49.56 -13.53
CA THR A 341 11.18 -49.90 -13.92
C THR A 341 11.49 -51.38 -13.62
N TRP A 342 11.05 -51.91 -12.48
CA TRP A 342 11.26 -53.33 -12.19
C TRP A 342 10.45 -54.27 -13.08
N PHE A 343 9.18 -53.95 -13.33
CA PHE A 343 8.33 -54.74 -14.22
C PHE A 343 8.86 -54.74 -15.66
N THR A 344 9.26 -53.59 -16.18
CA THR A 344 9.79 -53.48 -17.55
C THR A 344 11.14 -54.18 -17.68
N THR A 345 12.02 -54.03 -16.70
CA THR A 345 13.32 -54.73 -16.68
C THR A 345 13.12 -56.25 -16.56
N GLY A 346 12.24 -56.71 -15.67
CA GLY A 346 11.89 -58.11 -15.52
C GLY A 346 11.29 -58.71 -16.80
N ALA A 347 10.35 -57.99 -17.44
CA ALA A 347 9.76 -58.39 -18.70
C ALA A 347 10.80 -58.46 -19.83
N ALA A 348 11.72 -57.50 -19.91
CA ALA A 348 12.82 -57.52 -20.88
C ALA A 348 13.75 -58.72 -20.69
N ILE A 349 14.10 -59.06 -19.44
CA ILE A 349 14.89 -60.25 -19.11
C ILE A 349 14.15 -61.53 -19.53
N LEU A 350 12.85 -61.63 -19.22
CA LEU A 350 12.03 -62.78 -19.62
C LEU A 350 11.95 -62.92 -21.14
N LEU A 351 11.78 -61.83 -21.88
CA LEU A 351 11.78 -61.84 -23.35
C LEU A 351 13.13 -62.29 -23.92
N LEU A 352 14.24 -61.85 -23.32
CA LEU A 352 15.58 -62.27 -23.72
C LEU A 352 15.79 -63.78 -23.48
N LEU A 353 15.36 -64.29 -22.32
CA LEU A 353 15.41 -65.73 -22.01
C LEU A 353 14.53 -66.55 -22.97
N ALA A 354 13.34 -66.05 -23.30
CA ALA A 354 12.46 -66.67 -24.29
C ALA A 354 13.10 -66.72 -25.69
N ALA A 355 13.76 -65.64 -26.11
CA ALA A 355 14.47 -65.59 -27.39
C ALA A 355 15.65 -66.59 -27.43
N ILE A 356 16.44 -66.68 -26.34
CA ILE A 356 17.55 -67.65 -26.24
C ILE A 356 17.01 -69.08 -26.29
N THR A 357 15.97 -69.41 -25.52
CA THR A 357 15.37 -70.75 -25.53
C THR A 357 14.76 -71.11 -26.88
N GLN A 358 14.10 -70.17 -27.57
CA GLN A 358 13.61 -70.39 -28.93
C GLN A 358 14.75 -70.63 -29.92
N SER A 359 15.86 -69.89 -29.81
CA SER A 359 17.04 -70.08 -30.66
C SER A 359 17.68 -71.45 -30.46
N VAL A 360 17.90 -71.88 -29.21
CA VAL A 360 18.43 -73.22 -28.89
C VAL A 360 17.50 -74.32 -29.39
N ARG A 361 16.18 -74.16 -29.22
CA ARG A 361 15.18 -75.13 -29.71
C ARG A 361 15.16 -75.20 -31.24
N ARG A 362 15.36 -74.08 -31.94
CA ARG A 362 15.50 -74.02 -33.40
C ARG A 362 16.76 -74.75 -33.88
N VAL A 363 17.92 -74.51 -33.25
CA VAL A 363 19.19 -75.19 -33.60
C VAL A 363 19.11 -76.70 -33.33
N ARG A 364 18.48 -77.13 -32.22
CA ARG A 364 18.26 -78.56 -31.95
C ARG A 364 17.36 -79.24 -32.98
N LYS A 365 16.29 -78.59 -33.45
CA LYS A 365 15.44 -79.13 -34.53
C LYS A 365 16.15 -79.16 -35.89
N GLY A 366 17.04 -78.21 -36.18
CA GLY A 366 17.87 -78.23 -37.39
C GLY A 366 18.80 -79.44 -37.45
N ARG A 367 19.33 -79.89 -36.30
CA ARG A 367 20.19 -81.07 -36.18
C ARG A 367 19.46 -82.42 -36.28
N THR A 368 18.13 -82.46 -36.19
CA THR A 368 17.36 -83.72 -36.30
C THR A 368 16.96 -84.03 -37.75
N ASN A 369 17.25 -83.12 -38.71
CA ASN A 369 16.99 -83.31 -40.14
C ASN A 369 18.26 -83.68 -40.95
N GLU A 370 19.36 -84.06 -40.28
CA GLU A 370 20.63 -84.49 -40.89
C GLU A 370 21.10 -85.90 -40.46
N ILE A 371 20.16 -86.73 -40.00
CA ILE A 371 20.32 -88.20 -39.92
C ILE A 371 19.19 -88.79 -40.74
#